data_AF-A0A2M8BP37-F1
#
_entry.id   AF-A0A2M8BP37-F1
#
_cell.length_a   1.000
_cell.length_b   1.000
_cell.length_c   1.000
_cell.angle_alpha   90.00
_cell.angle_beta   90.00
_cell.angle_gamma   90.00
#
_symmetry.space_group_name_H-M   'P 1'
#
loop_
_entity.id
_entity.type
_entity.pdbx_description
1 polymer ?
#
loop_
_entity_poly.entity_id
_entity_poly.type
_entity_poly.pdbx_seq_one_letter_code
_entity_poly.pdbx_strand_id
1 'polypeptide(L)'
;MKPIQLFDTASSTFTYVLFDTGTRDAVIIDPVDAQLERDLQVLRDYGLKLKWALETHAHADHITSAGMLAELAGAKTAAPVDCGISTAAVQLKDGETLSFGAEQIRSLHTPGHTAGSMCFVWRDHVFTGDTLLINGCGRTDFQSGSAKELHHSLTQVLFKLPDDTIVWPGHDYKGKTSSTIGFEKASNARVAGKTEAEFVATMDALNLPPPKRIDEAVPANLQGGLRHDAHPGNSLQVQLAPDYAGDISCALAWAWVQSGAGVLVDVRTDAERAWVGFVPDASAVAWKQWPGMVNNPNFDDELKAAVPAGKKALLLCRSGVRSIAAAKRAAELGLEAYNILEGFEGDPDGQAQRGRKGGWRLSGLPWRQS
;
A
#
# COMPACT_ATOMS: atom_id res chain seq x y z
N MET A 1 -16.66 13.22 -14.08
CA MET A 1 -15.51 12.37 -14.47
C MET A 1 -15.67 11.09 -13.68
N LYS A 2 -15.59 9.91 -14.32
CA LYS A 2 -15.71 8.65 -13.58
C LYS A 2 -14.35 8.24 -13.01
N PRO A 3 -14.32 7.57 -11.84
CA PRO A 3 -13.12 6.92 -11.36
C PRO A 3 -12.66 5.85 -12.36
N ILE A 4 -11.34 5.61 -12.43
CA ILE A 4 -10.83 4.38 -13.03
C ILE A 4 -11.03 3.28 -11.99
N GLN A 5 -11.89 2.31 -12.28
CA GLN A 5 -12.16 1.16 -11.42
C GLN A 5 -11.37 -0.05 -11.92
N LEU A 6 -10.61 -0.66 -11.03
CA LEU A 6 -9.80 -1.86 -11.28
C LEU A 6 -10.32 -2.97 -10.38
N PHE A 7 -10.21 -4.23 -10.80
CA PHE A 7 -10.74 -5.38 -10.07
C PHE A 7 -9.68 -6.46 -9.89
N ASP A 8 -9.48 -6.91 -8.65
CA ASP A 8 -8.72 -8.13 -8.35
C ASP A 8 -9.67 -9.32 -8.25
N THR A 9 -9.48 -10.31 -9.12
CA THR A 9 -10.35 -11.49 -9.16
C THR A 9 -10.13 -12.45 -7.98
N ALA A 10 -8.97 -12.42 -7.32
CA ALA A 10 -8.64 -13.39 -6.28
C ALA A 10 -9.33 -13.04 -4.95
N SER A 11 -9.36 -11.76 -4.57
CA SER A 11 -10.06 -11.26 -3.39
C SER A 11 -11.43 -10.65 -3.71
N SER A 12 -11.76 -10.45 -4.99
CA SER A 12 -12.95 -9.71 -5.46
C SER A 12 -12.97 -8.24 -5.05
N THR A 13 -11.77 -7.65 -4.90
CA THR A 13 -11.57 -6.27 -4.45
C THR A 13 -11.62 -5.31 -5.62
N PHE A 14 -12.27 -4.16 -5.42
CA PHE A 14 -12.15 -3.00 -6.27
C PHE A 14 -11.09 -2.04 -5.75
N THR A 15 -10.24 -1.59 -6.66
CA THR A 15 -9.29 -0.49 -6.45
C THR A 15 -9.71 0.67 -7.34
N TYR A 16 -9.63 1.90 -6.83
CA TYR A 16 -10.07 3.09 -7.56
C TYR A 16 -8.95 4.10 -7.74
N VAL A 17 -8.77 4.63 -8.95
CA VAL A 17 -7.87 5.76 -9.22
C VAL A 17 -8.68 6.99 -9.62
N LEU A 18 -8.49 8.08 -8.89
CA LEU A 18 -9.05 9.41 -9.16
C LEU A 18 -7.92 10.37 -9.49
N PHE A 19 -8.18 11.35 -10.37
CA PHE A 19 -7.15 12.32 -10.72
C PHE A 19 -7.72 13.65 -11.19
N ASP A 20 -6.92 14.70 -11.01
CA ASP A 20 -7.15 16.01 -11.59
C ASP A 20 -6.72 16.01 -13.07
N THR A 21 -7.61 16.44 -13.97
CA THR A 21 -7.32 16.45 -15.42
C THR A 21 -6.24 17.45 -15.83
N GLY A 22 -6.04 18.52 -15.07
CA GLY A 22 -5.07 19.57 -15.38
C GLY A 22 -3.67 19.20 -14.89
N THR A 23 -3.52 18.95 -13.59
CA THR A 23 -2.22 18.68 -12.95
C THR A 23 -1.76 17.24 -13.11
N ARG A 24 -2.70 16.32 -13.35
CA ARG A 24 -2.51 14.86 -13.33
C ARG A 24 -2.16 14.29 -11.94
N ASP A 25 -2.32 15.08 -10.89
CA ASP A 25 -2.21 14.59 -9.52
C ASP A 25 -3.34 13.60 -9.25
N ALA A 26 -3.00 12.47 -8.63
CA ALA A 26 -3.91 11.33 -8.46
C ALA A 26 -3.94 10.80 -7.02
N VAL A 27 -5.03 10.10 -6.72
CA VAL A 27 -5.20 9.26 -5.54
C VAL A 27 -5.60 7.85 -5.96
N ILE A 28 -5.10 6.85 -5.26
CA ILE A 28 -5.53 5.45 -5.38
C ILE A 28 -6.13 4.99 -4.05
N ILE A 29 -7.25 4.29 -4.10
CA ILE A 29 -8.01 3.81 -2.94
C ILE A 29 -8.04 2.29 -2.95
N ASP A 30 -7.72 1.68 -1.80
CA ASP A 30 -7.68 0.24 -1.55
C ASP A 30 -6.86 -0.55 -2.61
N PRO A 31 -5.56 -0.23 -2.78
CA PRO A 31 -4.72 -0.89 -3.79
C PRO A 31 -4.22 -2.26 -3.31
N VAL A 32 -4.13 -3.25 -4.20
CA VAL A 32 -3.81 -4.65 -3.84
C VAL A 32 -2.35 -5.00 -4.19
N ASP A 33 -1.62 -5.66 -3.28
CA ASP A 33 -0.22 -6.09 -3.46
C ASP A 33 0.01 -6.87 -4.75
N ALA A 34 -0.80 -7.91 -4.97
CA ALA A 34 -0.72 -8.74 -6.18
C ALA A 34 -0.99 -7.98 -7.49
N GLN A 35 -1.53 -6.76 -7.40
CA GLN A 35 -1.88 -5.92 -8.54
C GLN A 35 -0.98 -4.68 -8.67
N LEU A 36 0.08 -4.58 -7.87
CA LEU A 36 0.98 -3.42 -7.86
C LEU A 36 1.48 -3.03 -9.27
N GLU A 37 1.91 -4.00 -10.09
CA GLU A 37 2.40 -3.72 -11.44
C GLU A 37 1.31 -3.19 -12.37
N ARG A 38 0.09 -3.75 -12.27
CA ARG A 38 -1.08 -3.24 -13.00
C ARG A 38 -1.34 -1.79 -12.61
N ASP A 39 -1.35 -1.50 -11.31
CA ASP A 39 -1.68 -0.18 -10.80
C ASP A 39 -0.61 0.85 -11.21
N LEU A 40 0.68 0.49 -11.11
CA LEU A 40 1.79 1.31 -11.61
C LEU A 40 1.71 1.55 -13.13
N GLN A 41 1.27 0.55 -13.90
CA GLN A 41 1.08 0.70 -15.34
C GLN A 41 -0.07 1.67 -15.65
N VAL A 42 -1.19 1.59 -14.94
CA VAL A 42 -2.30 2.54 -15.07
C VAL A 42 -1.83 3.97 -14.79
N LEU A 43 -1.03 4.18 -13.74
CA LEU A 43 -0.45 5.51 -13.47
C LEU A 43 0.41 6.02 -14.63
N ARG A 44 1.22 5.14 -15.24
CA ARG A 44 2.05 5.50 -16.41
C ARG A 44 1.21 5.83 -17.65
N ASP A 45 0.27 4.97 -17.99
CA ASP A 45 -0.56 5.10 -19.21
C ASP A 45 -1.38 6.39 -19.21
N TYR A 46 -1.85 6.81 -18.03
CA TYR A 46 -2.61 8.04 -17.86
C TYR A 46 -1.75 9.27 -17.52
N GLY A 47 -0.43 9.10 -17.40
CA GLY A 47 0.51 10.18 -17.07
C GLY A 47 0.29 10.79 -15.68
N LEU A 48 -0.10 9.96 -14.70
CA LEU A 48 -0.54 10.38 -13.38
C LEU A 48 0.61 10.50 -12.39
N LYS A 49 0.51 11.50 -11.50
CA LYS A 49 1.41 11.71 -10.36
C LYS A 49 0.67 11.28 -9.09
N LEU A 50 1.02 10.11 -8.57
CA LEU A 50 0.33 9.59 -7.38
C LEU A 50 0.70 10.41 -6.14
N LYS A 51 -0.27 11.15 -5.60
CA LYS A 51 -0.11 11.95 -4.38
C LYS A 51 -0.43 11.12 -3.14
N TRP A 52 -1.46 10.28 -3.24
CA TRP A 52 -1.98 9.56 -2.10
C TRP A 52 -2.31 8.10 -2.42
N ALA A 53 -1.96 7.21 -1.50
CA ALA A 53 -2.51 5.85 -1.40
C ALA A 53 -3.39 5.78 -0.15
N LEU A 54 -4.69 5.57 -0.33
CA LEU A 54 -5.71 5.62 0.70
C LEU A 54 -6.21 4.21 1.02
N GLU A 55 -6.41 3.97 2.31
CA GLU A 55 -7.12 2.80 2.81
C GLU A 55 -8.47 3.21 3.38
N THR A 56 -9.53 2.45 3.07
CA THR A 56 -10.84 2.56 3.73
C THR A 56 -10.83 1.91 5.11
N HIS A 57 -10.05 0.84 5.27
CA HIS A 57 -9.87 0.09 6.52
C HIS A 57 -8.64 -0.84 6.40
N ALA A 58 -8.29 -1.54 7.50
CA ALA A 58 -7.32 -2.63 7.43
C ALA A 58 -8.01 -3.89 6.86
N HIS A 59 -7.66 -4.27 5.62
CA HIS A 59 -8.30 -5.39 4.92
C HIS A 59 -7.91 -6.76 5.51
N ALA A 60 -8.80 -7.75 5.38
CA ALA A 60 -8.59 -9.12 5.91
C ALA A 60 -8.47 -10.19 4.80
N ASP A 61 -8.75 -9.83 3.56
CA ASP A 61 -8.86 -10.71 2.41
C ASP A 61 -7.70 -10.55 1.41
N HIS A 62 -7.00 -9.40 1.45
CA HIS A 62 -5.83 -9.12 0.64
C HIS A 62 -4.79 -8.30 1.40
N ILE A 63 -3.55 -8.31 0.91
CA ILE A 63 -2.49 -7.42 1.40
C ILE A 63 -2.53 -6.15 0.53
N THR A 64 -2.49 -4.97 1.15
CA THR A 64 -2.44 -3.70 0.43
C THR A 64 -1.08 -3.47 -0.25
N SER A 65 -1.06 -2.78 -1.39
CA SER A 65 0.17 -2.24 -1.99
C SER A 65 0.48 -0.78 -1.60
N ALA A 66 -0.25 -0.17 -0.67
CA ALA A 66 -0.10 1.25 -0.33
C ALA A 66 1.34 1.64 0.09
N GLY A 67 2.00 0.82 0.92
CA GLY A 67 3.39 1.03 1.30
C GLY A 67 4.35 0.90 0.11
N MET A 68 4.11 -0.06 -0.78
CA MET A 68 4.89 -0.26 -2.01
C MET A 68 4.72 0.93 -2.97
N LEU A 69 3.50 1.44 -3.13
CA LEU A 69 3.20 2.62 -3.94
C LEU A 69 3.85 3.89 -3.39
N ALA A 70 3.94 4.03 -2.06
CA ALA A 70 4.70 5.11 -1.45
C ALA A 70 6.19 5.06 -1.83
N GLU A 71 6.80 3.87 -1.77
CA GLU A 71 8.21 3.68 -2.14
C GLU A 71 8.47 3.83 -3.64
N LEU A 72 7.57 3.33 -4.49
CA LEU A 72 7.80 3.22 -5.93
C LEU A 72 7.27 4.43 -6.70
N ALA A 73 6.19 5.06 -6.26
CA ALA A 73 5.55 6.19 -6.93
C ALA A 73 5.65 7.51 -6.14
N GLY A 74 6.25 7.50 -4.94
CA GLY A 74 6.41 8.70 -4.12
C GLY A 74 5.10 9.18 -3.48
N ALA A 75 4.09 8.31 -3.40
CA ALA A 75 2.82 8.62 -2.76
C ALA A 75 2.98 8.79 -1.24
N LYS A 76 2.09 9.56 -0.62
CA LYS A 76 1.89 9.53 0.82
C LYS A 76 0.77 8.55 1.16
N THR A 77 0.94 7.75 2.19
CA THR A 77 -0.11 6.87 2.70
C THR A 77 -1.07 7.64 3.61
N ALA A 78 -2.36 7.37 3.49
CA ALA A 78 -3.37 7.91 4.40
C ALA A 78 -4.37 6.80 4.79
N ALA A 79 -4.67 6.71 6.07
CA ALA A 79 -5.58 5.71 6.61
C ALA A 79 -6.39 6.30 7.77
N PRO A 80 -7.55 5.73 8.13
CA PRO A 80 -8.36 6.20 9.26
C PRO A 80 -7.60 6.10 10.58
N VAL A 81 -7.72 7.09 11.46
CA VAL A 81 -7.00 7.12 12.75
C VAL A 81 -7.28 5.89 13.63
N ASP A 82 -8.49 5.33 13.55
CA ASP A 82 -8.94 4.23 14.40
C ASP A 82 -8.80 2.83 13.76
N CYS A 83 -8.14 2.71 12.59
CA CYS A 83 -7.96 1.42 11.92
C CYS A 83 -6.67 0.67 12.30
N GLY A 84 -5.78 1.30 13.07
CA GLY A 84 -4.54 0.68 13.58
C GLY A 84 -3.37 0.66 12.58
N ILE A 85 -3.53 1.20 11.36
CA ILE A 85 -2.46 1.34 10.36
C ILE A 85 -1.53 2.51 10.75
N SER A 86 -0.78 2.32 11.84
CA SER A 86 0.10 3.35 12.44
C SER A 86 1.22 3.84 11.51
N THR A 87 1.55 3.07 10.49
CA THR A 87 2.57 3.40 9.49
C THR A 87 2.08 4.40 8.43
N ALA A 88 0.77 4.70 8.37
CA ALA A 88 0.24 5.67 7.43
C ALA A 88 0.74 7.08 7.75
N ALA A 89 1.22 7.80 6.73
CA ALA A 89 1.78 9.14 6.88
C ALA A 89 0.75 10.18 7.34
N VAL A 90 -0.54 9.95 7.05
CA VAL A 90 -1.67 10.75 7.53
C VAL A 90 -2.71 9.84 8.17
N GLN A 91 -3.08 10.16 9.41
CA GLN A 91 -4.14 9.50 10.17
C GLN A 91 -5.41 10.35 10.07
N LEU A 92 -6.38 9.92 9.26
CA LEU A 92 -7.56 10.70 8.91
C LEU A 92 -8.64 10.62 9.98
N LYS A 93 -9.26 11.77 10.26
CA LYS A 93 -10.47 11.90 11.08
C LYS A 93 -11.70 12.19 10.22
N ASP A 94 -12.88 12.05 10.82
CA ASP A 94 -14.14 12.42 10.17
C ASP A 94 -14.10 13.87 9.66
N GLY A 95 -14.59 14.06 8.43
CA GLY A 95 -14.69 15.38 7.78
C GLY A 95 -13.38 15.93 7.21
N GLU A 96 -12.22 15.34 7.50
CA GLU A 96 -10.94 15.79 6.94
C GLU A 96 -10.85 15.53 5.43
N THR A 97 -10.08 16.37 4.74
CA THR A 97 -9.94 16.33 3.28
C THR A 97 -8.50 16.15 2.86
N LEU A 98 -8.28 15.41 1.76
CA LEU A 98 -7.00 15.33 1.07
C LEU A 98 -7.13 15.98 -0.29
N SER A 99 -6.16 16.83 -0.64
CA SER A 99 -6.12 17.51 -1.94
C SER A 99 -5.19 16.79 -2.93
N PHE A 100 -5.57 16.79 -4.20
CA PHE A 100 -4.76 16.32 -5.33
C PHE A 100 -5.09 17.17 -6.55
N GLY A 101 -4.15 18.01 -7.00
CA GLY A 101 -4.45 19.06 -7.98
C GLY A 101 -5.48 20.06 -7.45
N ALA A 102 -6.52 20.35 -8.24
CA ALA A 102 -7.66 21.17 -7.82
C ALA A 102 -8.80 20.35 -7.18
N GLU A 103 -8.64 19.03 -7.08
CA GLU A 103 -9.62 18.13 -6.51
C GLU A 103 -9.41 17.91 -5.01
N GLN A 104 -10.49 17.57 -4.31
CA GLN A 104 -10.47 17.17 -2.91
C GLN A 104 -11.33 15.93 -2.68
N ILE A 105 -10.86 15.05 -1.82
CA ILE A 105 -11.61 13.89 -1.33
C ILE A 105 -11.82 14.03 0.17
N ARG A 106 -13.07 13.88 0.63
CA ARG A 106 -13.49 14.08 2.02
C ARG A 106 -13.74 12.76 2.72
N SER A 107 -13.23 12.65 3.94
CA SER A 107 -13.36 11.48 4.80
C SER A 107 -14.70 11.47 5.54
N LEU A 108 -15.32 10.31 5.64
CA LEU A 108 -16.50 10.02 6.46
C LEU A 108 -16.21 8.84 7.36
N HIS A 109 -16.15 9.04 8.68
CA HIS A 109 -16.00 7.92 9.60
C HIS A 109 -17.28 7.09 9.61
N THR A 110 -17.15 5.81 9.27
CA THR A 110 -18.28 4.90 9.07
C THR A 110 -17.99 3.55 9.71
N PRO A 111 -17.84 3.49 11.05
CA PRO A 111 -17.54 2.27 11.76
C PRO A 111 -18.64 1.23 11.57
N GLY A 112 -18.27 -0.03 11.69
CA GLY A 112 -19.22 -1.13 11.63
C GLY A 112 -18.61 -2.40 11.09
N HIS A 113 -18.05 -2.35 9.87
CA HIS A 113 -17.26 -3.47 9.36
C HIS A 113 -16.01 -3.68 10.19
N THR A 114 -15.27 -2.58 10.42
CA THR A 114 -14.25 -2.44 11.45
C THR A 114 -14.54 -1.17 12.27
N ALA A 115 -13.94 -1.04 13.46
CA ALA A 115 -14.08 0.18 14.27
C ALA A 115 -13.49 1.43 13.57
N GLY A 116 -12.50 1.24 12.70
CA GLY A 116 -11.83 2.31 11.95
C GLY A 116 -12.35 2.51 10.53
N SER A 117 -13.40 1.81 10.09
CA SER A 117 -13.88 1.88 8.69
C SER A 117 -14.25 3.31 8.29
N MET A 118 -13.90 3.68 7.06
CA MET A 118 -14.09 5.03 6.54
C MET A 118 -14.54 4.99 5.07
N CYS A 119 -15.49 5.85 4.75
CA CYS A 119 -15.90 6.12 3.37
C CYS A 119 -15.27 7.43 2.88
N PHE A 120 -15.12 7.56 1.57
CA PHE A 120 -14.55 8.76 0.96
C PHE A 120 -15.49 9.38 -0.06
N VAL A 121 -15.75 10.68 0.05
CA VAL A 121 -16.61 11.44 -0.88
C VAL A 121 -15.75 12.29 -1.80
N TRP A 122 -15.93 12.10 -3.11
CA TRP A 122 -15.33 12.92 -4.15
C TRP A 122 -16.42 13.36 -5.11
N ARG A 123 -16.76 14.66 -5.09
CA ARG A 123 -17.87 15.22 -5.89
C ARG A 123 -19.19 14.48 -5.59
N ASP A 124 -19.83 13.92 -6.60
CA ASP A 124 -21.05 13.12 -6.60
C ASP A 124 -20.79 11.61 -6.44
N HIS A 125 -19.60 11.22 -6.00
CA HIS A 125 -19.20 9.83 -5.76
C HIS A 125 -18.88 9.58 -4.29
N VAL A 126 -19.20 8.37 -3.80
CA VAL A 126 -18.76 7.86 -2.50
C VAL A 126 -18.12 6.48 -2.65
N PHE A 127 -16.91 6.34 -2.14
CA PHE A 127 -16.16 5.09 -2.05
C PHE A 127 -16.40 4.50 -0.67
N THR A 128 -17.06 3.36 -0.60
CA THR A 128 -17.70 2.89 0.63
C THR A 128 -16.95 1.78 1.36
N GLY A 129 -15.80 1.36 0.82
CA GLY A 129 -15.06 0.19 1.31
C GLY A 129 -16.03 -0.96 1.57
N ASP A 130 -15.94 -1.52 2.76
CA ASP A 130 -16.83 -2.59 3.20
C ASP A 130 -17.96 -2.11 4.14
N THR A 131 -18.16 -0.80 4.29
CA THR A 131 -19.33 -0.28 5.02
C THR A 131 -20.62 -0.53 4.23
N LEU A 132 -20.70 -0.12 2.96
CA LEU A 132 -21.85 -0.34 2.08
C LEU A 132 -21.41 -1.11 0.83
N LEU A 133 -22.07 -2.23 0.56
CA LEU A 133 -21.89 -3.04 -0.64
C LEU A 133 -23.15 -2.99 -1.51
N ILE A 134 -23.06 -3.42 -2.76
CA ILE A 134 -24.22 -3.38 -3.68
C ILE A 134 -25.27 -4.41 -3.23
N ASN A 135 -26.44 -3.93 -2.82
CA ASN A 135 -27.51 -4.73 -2.21
C ASN A 135 -27.04 -5.56 -1.01
N GLY A 136 -26.09 -5.03 -0.24
CA GLY A 136 -25.53 -5.65 0.96
C GLY A 136 -24.74 -4.67 1.81
N CYS A 137 -23.95 -5.19 2.73
CA CYS A 137 -22.98 -4.45 3.54
C CYS A 137 -21.90 -5.43 3.99
N GLY A 138 -20.77 -4.91 4.49
CA GLY A 138 -19.75 -5.75 5.09
C GLY A 138 -20.25 -6.47 6.33
N ARG A 139 -19.55 -7.54 6.68
CA ARG A 139 -19.77 -8.30 7.92
C ARG A 139 -19.21 -7.57 9.14
N THR A 140 -19.63 -7.96 10.33
CA THR A 140 -19.42 -7.19 11.57
C THR A 140 -18.87 -8.05 12.72
N ASP A 141 -18.42 -9.26 12.42
CA ASP A 141 -18.12 -10.33 13.40
C ASP A 141 -16.62 -10.53 13.68
N PHE A 142 -15.74 -9.68 13.13
CA PHE A 142 -14.31 -9.62 13.43
C PHE A 142 -13.77 -8.17 13.38
N GLN A 143 -12.48 -7.97 13.67
CA GLN A 143 -11.79 -6.65 13.64
C GLN A 143 -12.56 -5.52 14.34
N SER A 144 -13.12 -5.84 15.51
CA SER A 144 -13.93 -4.90 16.31
C SER A 144 -15.18 -4.38 15.57
N GLY A 145 -15.71 -5.18 14.66
CA GLY A 145 -16.96 -4.89 13.96
C GLY A 145 -18.16 -4.81 14.91
N SER A 146 -19.18 -4.07 14.47
CA SER A 146 -20.41 -3.84 15.22
C SER A 146 -21.58 -3.61 14.26
N ALA A 147 -22.58 -4.49 14.29
CA ALA A 147 -23.78 -4.35 13.47
C ALA A 147 -24.58 -3.09 13.82
N LYS A 148 -24.56 -2.69 15.09
CA LYS A 148 -25.21 -1.45 15.54
C LYS A 148 -24.53 -0.21 14.94
N GLU A 149 -23.21 -0.14 15.02
CA GLU A 149 -22.43 0.96 14.43
C GLU A 149 -22.58 0.96 12.90
N LEU A 150 -22.58 -0.21 12.27
CA LEU A 150 -22.78 -0.33 10.83
C LEU A 150 -24.17 0.21 10.42
N HIS A 151 -25.22 -0.16 11.15
CA HIS A 151 -26.56 0.37 10.91
C HIS A 151 -26.60 1.90 11.04
N HIS A 152 -25.93 2.46 12.05
CA HIS A 152 -25.81 3.90 12.22
C HIS A 152 -25.06 4.55 11.04
N SER A 153 -23.90 4.01 10.65
CA SER A 153 -23.10 4.48 9.52
C SER A 153 -23.90 4.47 8.20
N LEU A 154 -24.68 3.42 7.95
CA LEU A 154 -25.54 3.33 6.77
C LEU A 154 -26.65 4.39 6.82
N THR A 155 -27.44 4.41 7.89
CA THR A 155 -28.69 5.19 7.93
C THR A 155 -28.52 6.66 8.30
N GLN A 156 -27.54 6.98 9.13
CA GLN A 156 -27.33 8.32 9.69
C GLN A 156 -26.17 9.07 9.07
N VAL A 157 -25.30 8.40 8.31
CA VAL A 157 -24.18 9.03 7.59
C VAL A 157 -24.37 8.89 6.09
N LEU A 158 -24.32 7.67 5.54
CA LEU A 158 -24.34 7.47 4.08
C LEU A 158 -25.69 7.82 3.45
N PHE A 159 -26.82 7.41 4.04
CA PHE A 159 -28.16 7.70 3.49
C PHE A 159 -28.64 9.15 3.70
N LYS A 160 -27.78 10.01 4.28
CA LYS A 160 -27.94 11.47 4.28
C LYS A 160 -27.25 12.17 3.09
N LEU A 161 -26.42 11.44 2.34
CA LEU A 161 -25.89 11.94 1.06
C LEU A 161 -27.03 12.06 0.03
N PRO A 162 -26.88 12.90 -1.01
CA PRO A 162 -27.85 12.99 -2.10
C PRO A 162 -28.14 11.62 -2.74
N ASP A 163 -29.41 11.35 -3.08
CA ASP A 163 -29.84 10.05 -3.60
C ASP A 163 -29.14 9.66 -4.94
N ASP A 164 -28.72 10.65 -5.73
CA ASP A 164 -27.99 10.47 -6.98
C ASP A 164 -26.47 10.22 -6.78
N THR A 165 -25.98 10.28 -5.54
CA THR A 165 -24.57 9.98 -5.21
C THR A 165 -24.23 8.54 -5.61
N ILE A 166 -23.21 8.37 -6.45
CA ILE A 166 -22.80 7.06 -6.95
C ILE A 166 -21.97 6.33 -5.91
N VAL A 167 -22.36 5.09 -5.61
CA VAL A 167 -21.70 4.20 -4.63
C VAL A 167 -20.69 3.31 -5.33
N TRP A 168 -19.46 3.31 -4.81
CA TRP A 168 -18.32 2.51 -5.24
C TRP A 168 -17.82 1.64 -4.08
N PRO A 169 -18.22 0.36 -4.00
CA PRO A 169 -17.87 -0.52 -2.87
C PRO A 169 -16.42 -1.01 -2.94
N GLY A 170 -15.90 -1.52 -1.83
CA GLY A 170 -14.61 -2.22 -1.77
C GLY A 170 -14.64 -3.60 -2.43
N HIS A 171 -15.80 -4.27 -2.44
CA HIS A 171 -15.94 -5.63 -2.99
C HIS A 171 -17.26 -5.83 -3.73
N ASP A 172 -17.26 -6.74 -4.71
CA ASP A 172 -18.48 -7.35 -5.26
C ASP A 172 -18.21 -8.78 -5.73
N TYR A 173 -19.18 -9.67 -5.49
CA TYR A 173 -19.08 -11.10 -5.77
C TYR A 173 -20.05 -11.57 -6.87
N LYS A 174 -20.70 -10.63 -7.56
CA LYS A 174 -21.79 -10.88 -8.52
C LYS A 174 -21.59 -10.15 -9.86
N GLY A 175 -20.41 -9.59 -10.10
CA GLY A 175 -20.05 -8.87 -11.31
C GLY A 175 -20.70 -7.48 -11.44
N LYS A 176 -21.19 -6.90 -10.33
CA LYS A 176 -21.70 -5.54 -10.30
C LYS A 176 -20.58 -4.56 -9.97
N THR A 177 -20.63 -3.38 -10.57
CA THR A 177 -19.55 -2.39 -10.49
C THR A 177 -19.86 -1.19 -9.58
N SER A 178 -21.11 -0.74 -9.53
CA SER A 178 -21.53 0.44 -8.78
C SER A 178 -23.03 0.43 -8.46
N SER A 179 -23.46 1.31 -7.55
CA SER A 179 -24.88 1.57 -7.23
C SER A 179 -25.11 3.07 -6.99
N THR A 180 -26.21 3.47 -6.36
CA THR A 180 -26.47 4.84 -5.88
C THR A 180 -27.03 4.82 -4.46
N ILE A 181 -26.83 5.92 -3.72
CA ILE A 181 -27.37 6.06 -2.36
C ILE A 181 -28.88 5.88 -2.34
N GLY A 182 -29.61 6.49 -3.28
CA GLY A 182 -31.06 6.37 -3.36
C GLY A 182 -31.52 4.92 -3.61
N PHE A 183 -30.82 4.19 -4.49
CA PHE A 183 -31.15 2.80 -4.78
C PHE A 183 -30.90 1.88 -3.57
N GLU A 184 -29.74 2.01 -2.91
CA GLU A 184 -29.43 1.20 -1.72
C GLU A 184 -30.37 1.55 -0.56
N LYS A 185 -30.68 2.83 -0.35
CA LYS A 185 -31.64 3.26 0.68
C LYS A 185 -33.04 2.69 0.46
N ALA A 186 -33.49 2.57 -0.79
CA ALA A 186 -34.81 2.07 -1.14
C ALA A 186 -34.91 0.54 -1.20
N SER A 187 -33.81 -0.17 -1.50
CA SER A 187 -33.88 -1.57 -1.92
C SER A 187 -32.84 -2.52 -1.30
N ASN A 188 -31.85 -2.02 -0.55
CA ASN A 188 -30.80 -2.85 0.01
C ASN A 188 -31.36 -3.93 0.94
N ALA A 189 -31.12 -5.19 0.60
CA ALA A 189 -31.67 -6.36 1.28
C ALA A 189 -31.29 -6.46 2.76
N ARG A 190 -30.23 -5.77 3.22
CA ARG A 190 -29.78 -5.77 4.61
C ARG A 190 -30.45 -4.68 5.43
N VAL A 191 -30.57 -3.45 4.91
CA VAL A 191 -30.93 -2.26 5.72
C VAL A 191 -32.24 -1.57 5.30
N ALA A 192 -32.67 -1.67 4.04
CA ALA A 192 -33.84 -0.92 3.57
C ALA A 192 -35.12 -1.37 4.28
N GLY A 193 -35.84 -0.41 4.87
CA GLY A 193 -37.11 -0.65 5.57
C GLY A 193 -36.98 -1.42 6.89
N LYS A 194 -35.77 -1.64 7.41
CA LYS A 194 -35.55 -2.38 8.66
C LYS A 194 -35.21 -1.45 9.82
N THR A 195 -35.62 -1.84 11.01
CA THR A 195 -35.16 -1.25 12.27
C THR A 195 -33.73 -1.70 12.60
N GLU A 196 -33.06 -0.98 13.51
CA GLU A 196 -31.73 -1.36 14.00
C GLU A 196 -31.72 -2.79 14.57
N ALA A 197 -32.75 -3.16 15.33
CA ALA A 197 -32.85 -4.49 15.93
C ALA A 197 -32.97 -5.61 14.88
N GLU A 198 -33.77 -5.40 13.82
CA GLU A 198 -33.89 -6.35 12.72
C GLU A 198 -32.61 -6.46 11.89
N PHE A 199 -31.91 -5.34 11.69
CA PHE A 199 -30.61 -5.32 11.04
C PHE A 199 -29.58 -6.12 11.85
N VAL A 200 -29.43 -5.83 13.14
CA VAL A 200 -28.49 -6.53 14.04
C VAL A 200 -28.80 -8.04 14.05
N ALA A 201 -30.06 -8.43 14.24
CA ALA A 201 -30.47 -9.83 14.19
C ALA A 201 -30.13 -10.50 12.85
N THR A 202 -30.28 -9.78 11.74
CA THR A 202 -29.89 -10.28 10.41
C THR A 202 -28.39 -10.50 10.30
N MET A 203 -27.58 -9.56 10.81
CA MET A 203 -26.12 -9.61 10.74
C MET A 203 -25.54 -10.72 11.62
N ASP A 204 -26.06 -10.87 12.84
CA ASP A 204 -25.64 -11.93 13.78
C ASP A 204 -25.97 -13.33 13.25
N ALA A 205 -27.00 -13.46 12.42
CA ALA A 205 -27.44 -14.73 11.84
C ALA A 205 -26.68 -15.14 10.56
N LEU A 206 -25.72 -14.33 10.06
CA LEU A 206 -25.05 -14.60 8.78
C LEU A 206 -24.19 -15.87 8.77
N ASN A 207 -23.61 -16.23 9.92
CA ASN A 207 -22.79 -17.44 10.10
C ASN A 207 -21.80 -17.69 8.95
N LEU A 208 -21.08 -16.64 8.52
CA LEU A 208 -20.17 -16.72 7.38
C LEU A 208 -18.89 -17.49 7.75
N PRO A 209 -18.27 -18.20 6.80
CA PRO A 209 -16.96 -18.80 7.02
C PRO A 209 -15.94 -17.75 7.46
N PRO A 210 -14.93 -18.10 8.27
CA PRO A 210 -13.85 -17.18 8.60
C PRO A 210 -13.13 -16.70 7.31
N PRO A 211 -12.66 -15.45 7.25
CA PRO A 211 -11.93 -14.97 6.08
C PRO A 211 -10.64 -15.76 5.88
N LYS A 212 -10.39 -16.19 4.64
CA LYS A 212 -9.33 -17.16 4.32
C LYS A 212 -7.91 -16.66 4.62
N ARG A 213 -7.70 -15.35 4.60
CA ARG A 213 -6.37 -14.71 4.69
C ARG A 213 -6.23 -13.78 5.89
N ILE A 214 -7.17 -13.78 6.84
CA ILE A 214 -7.17 -12.80 7.94
C ILE A 214 -5.89 -12.81 8.77
N ASP A 215 -5.34 -14.00 9.05
CA ASP A 215 -4.12 -14.19 9.85
C ASP A 215 -2.85 -13.70 9.14
N GLU A 216 -2.89 -13.56 7.82
CA GLU A 216 -1.79 -13.05 6.98
C GLU A 216 -1.99 -11.56 6.67
N ALA A 217 -3.17 -11.21 6.18
CA ALA A 217 -3.50 -9.90 5.65
C ALA A 217 -3.56 -8.83 6.73
N VAL A 218 -4.26 -9.07 7.85
CA VAL A 218 -4.43 -8.03 8.88
C VAL A 218 -3.09 -7.62 9.48
N PRO A 219 -2.20 -8.53 9.91
CA PRO A 219 -0.88 -8.14 10.42
C PRO A 219 -0.04 -7.35 9.39
N ALA A 220 -0.05 -7.77 8.12
CA ALA A 220 0.66 -7.07 7.05
C ALA A 220 0.08 -5.67 6.81
N ASN A 221 -1.25 -5.54 6.78
CA ASN A 221 -1.94 -4.29 6.46
C ASN A 221 -1.81 -3.25 7.56
N LEU A 222 -1.71 -3.66 8.84
CA LEU A 222 -1.38 -2.73 9.94
C LEU A 222 0.00 -2.07 9.76
N GLN A 223 0.86 -2.65 8.92
CA GLN A 223 2.17 -2.12 8.54
C GLN A 223 2.21 -1.60 7.09
N GLY A 224 1.06 -1.26 6.50
CA GLY A 224 0.97 -0.70 5.15
C GLY A 224 1.28 -1.70 4.03
N GLY A 225 1.13 -3.00 4.31
CA GLY A 225 1.37 -4.08 3.35
C GLY A 225 2.83 -4.40 3.11
N LEU A 226 3.75 -3.75 3.83
CA LEU A 226 5.17 -4.06 3.77
C LEU A 226 5.45 -5.39 4.48
N ARG A 227 5.98 -6.34 3.73
CA ARG A 227 6.33 -7.68 4.21
C ARG A 227 7.44 -7.63 5.28
N HIS A 228 7.13 -8.13 6.47
CA HIS A 228 8.03 -8.21 7.65
C HIS A 228 8.59 -9.62 7.89
N ASP A 229 8.24 -10.61 7.06
CA ASP A 229 8.88 -11.94 7.05
C ASP A 229 10.37 -11.87 6.70
N ALA A 230 10.84 -10.70 6.28
CA ALA A 230 12.22 -10.30 6.10
C ALA A 230 12.86 -9.63 7.33
N HIS A 231 12.59 -10.11 8.55
CA HIS A 231 13.53 -9.95 9.65
C HIS A 231 14.38 -11.21 9.81
N PRO A 232 15.35 -11.49 8.92
CA PRO A 232 16.54 -12.08 9.45
C PRO A 232 17.05 -11.02 10.43
N GLY A 233 17.20 -11.37 11.71
CA GLY A 233 18.14 -10.61 12.54
C GLY A 233 19.54 -10.69 11.90
N ASN A 234 20.58 -10.86 12.70
CA ASN A 234 21.90 -11.18 12.14
C ASN A 234 22.00 -12.56 11.45
N SER A 235 20.93 -13.06 10.79
CA SER A 235 20.97 -14.26 9.96
C SER A 235 21.97 -14.07 8.83
N LEU A 236 22.85 -15.04 8.68
CA LEU A 236 23.85 -15.12 7.62
C LEU A 236 23.40 -16.07 6.51
N GLN A 237 22.10 -16.30 6.37
CA GLN A 237 21.52 -17.15 5.33
C GLN A 237 20.83 -16.31 4.26
N VAL A 238 20.83 -16.85 3.03
CA VAL A 238 20.08 -16.31 1.89
C VAL A 238 18.66 -16.85 1.94
N GLN A 239 17.68 -15.96 1.82
CA GLN A 239 16.30 -16.33 1.53
C GLN A 239 16.09 -16.32 0.01
N LEU A 240 15.94 -17.50 -0.59
CA LEU A 240 15.82 -17.61 -2.05
C LEU A 240 14.56 -16.91 -2.56
N ALA A 241 14.71 -16.21 -3.68
CA ALA A 241 13.60 -15.59 -4.40
C ALA A 241 13.41 -16.26 -5.77
N PRO A 242 12.19 -16.26 -6.35
CA PRO A 242 11.95 -16.89 -7.65
C PRO A 242 12.67 -16.20 -8.81
N ASP A 243 12.75 -14.86 -8.77
CA ASP A 243 13.13 -14.02 -9.92
C ASP A 243 14.54 -13.40 -9.79
N TYR A 244 15.26 -13.66 -8.69
CA TYR A 244 16.62 -13.17 -8.42
C TYR A 244 17.30 -14.07 -7.38
N ALA A 245 18.58 -13.85 -7.07
CA ALA A 245 19.37 -14.78 -6.25
C ALA A 245 18.89 -14.90 -4.79
N GLY A 246 18.14 -13.91 -4.30
CA GLY A 246 17.48 -13.95 -3.01
C GLY A 246 17.60 -12.67 -2.19
N ASP A 247 16.95 -12.69 -1.05
CA ASP A 247 16.99 -11.66 -0.02
C ASP A 247 18.04 -11.99 1.03
N ILE A 248 18.76 -10.97 1.51
CA ILE A 248 19.81 -11.11 2.53
C ILE A 248 19.70 -10.02 3.60
N SER A 249 20.18 -10.33 4.80
CA SER A 249 20.29 -9.34 5.87
C SER A 249 21.37 -8.29 5.57
N CYS A 250 21.26 -7.12 6.21
CA CYS A 250 22.33 -6.12 6.20
C CYS A 250 23.68 -6.70 6.69
N ALA A 251 23.65 -7.59 7.69
CA ALA A 251 24.85 -8.23 8.23
C ALA A 251 25.53 -9.17 7.21
N LEU A 252 24.77 -10.00 6.50
CA LEU A 252 25.31 -10.89 5.47
C LEU A 252 25.87 -10.08 4.28
N ALA A 253 25.14 -9.04 3.87
CA ALA A 253 25.61 -8.13 2.83
C ALA A 253 26.96 -7.52 3.20
N TRP A 254 27.11 -7.03 4.43
CA TRP A 254 28.37 -6.45 4.89
C TRP A 254 29.50 -7.48 4.97
N ALA A 255 29.24 -8.72 5.41
CA ALA A 255 30.24 -9.78 5.41
C ALA A 255 30.76 -10.09 3.99
N TRP A 256 29.90 -10.05 2.98
CA TRP A 256 30.28 -10.21 1.58
C TRP A 256 31.05 -9.01 1.01
N VAL A 257 30.74 -7.79 1.45
CA VAL A 257 31.56 -6.62 1.12
C VAL A 257 32.96 -6.76 1.73
N GLN A 258 33.06 -7.10 3.01
CA GLN A 258 34.35 -7.22 3.72
C GLN A 258 35.25 -8.33 3.18
N SER A 259 34.66 -9.45 2.76
CA SER A 259 35.40 -10.55 2.12
C SER A 259 35.71 -10.28 0.64
N GLY A 260 35.18 -9.20 0.08
CA GLY A 260 35.27 -8.89 -1.35
C GLY A 260 34.43 -9.81 -2.23
N ALA A 261 33.53 -10.62 -1.68
CA ALA A 261 32.65 -11.51 -2.44
C ALA A 261 31.53 -10.75 -3.19
N GLY A 262 31.17 -9.55 -2.74
CA GLY A 262 30.12 -8.73 -3.35
C GLY A 262 30.45 -7.24 -3.42
N VAL A 263 29.73 -6.55 -4.29
CA VAL A 263 29.75 -5.09 -4.42
C VAL A 263 28.44 -4.55 -3.90
N LEU A 264 28.53 -3.61 -2.95
CA LEU A 264 27.37 -2.86 -2.47
C LEU A 264 26.98 -1.81 -3.50
N VAL A 265 25.74 -1.88 -3.98
CA VAL A 265 25.19 -0.94 -4.95
C VAL A 265 24.02 -0.21 -4.32
N ASP A 266 24.15 1.10 -4.15
CA ASP A 266 23.10 1.96 -3.62
C ASP A 266 22.20 2.44 -4.75
N VAL A 267 20.99 1.87 -4.82
CA VAL A 267 20.02 2.13 -5.87
C VAL A 267 19.04 3.27 -5.57
N ARG A 268 19.28 4.01 -4.47
CA ARG A 268 18.50 5.20 -4.12
C ARG A 268 18.79 6.36 -5.08
N THR A 269 17.93 7.36 -5.05
CA THR A 269 18.19 8.63 -5.74
C THR A 269 19.43 9.33 -5.14
N ASP A 270 20.07 10.17 -5.93
CA ASP A 270 21.09 11.12 -5.50
C ASP A 270 20.61 12.03 -4.36
N ALA A 271 19.37 12.53 -4.45
CA ALA A 271 18.75 13.31 -3.40
C ALA A 271 18.65 12.51 -2.08
N GLU A 272 18.17 11.27 -2.11
CA GLU A 272 18.12 10.44 -0.91
C GLU A 272 19.50 10.23 -0.28
N ARG A 273 20.53 9.94 -1.09
CA ARG A 273 21.89 9.78 -0.55
C ARG A 273 22.40 11.08 0.09
N ALA A 274 22.16 12.23 -0.56
CA ALA A 274 22.62 13.54 -0.10
C ALA A 274 21.91 14.06 1.17
N TRP A 275 20.66 13.66 1.43
CA TRP A 275 19.90 14.17 2.58
C TRP A 275 19.73 13.15 3.71
N VAL A 276 19.70 11.85 3.39
CA VAL A 276 19.51 10.77 4.36
C VAL A 276 20.85 10.18 4.81
N GLY A 277 21.89 10.28 3.98
CA GLY A 277 23.19 9.66 4.19
C GLY A 277 23.42 8.45 3.28
N PHE A 278 24.64 7.95 3.27
CA PHE A 278 25.12 6.93 2.35
C PHE A 278 26.12 5.97 3.01
N VAL A 279 26.33 4.82 2.39
CA VAL A 279 27.39 3.88 2.79
C VAL A 279 28.67 4.24 2.03
N PRO A 280 29.80 4.53 2.72
CA PRO A 280 31.08 4.76 2.06
C PRO A 280 31.43 3.61 1.11
N ASP A 281 32.04 3.94 -0.03
CA ASP A 281 32.51 3.00 -1.06
C ASP A 281 31.40 2.17 -1.76
N ALA A 282 30.12 2.38 -1.41
CA ALA A 282 29.01 1.84 -2.18
C ALA A 282 28.95 2.49 -3.57
N SER A 283 28.75 1.67 -4.60
CA SER A 283 28.55 2.16 -5.97
C SER A 283 27.16 2.78 -6.09
N ALA A 284 27.10 4.06 -6.43
CA ALA A 284 25.84 4.77 -6.61
C ALA A 284 25.28 4.53 -8.03
N VAL A 285 24.25 3.69 -8.13
CA VAL A 285 23.58 3.37 -9.40
C VAL A 285 22.08 3.47 -9.19
N ALA A 286 21.53 4.67 -9.39
CA ALA A 286 20.15 4.97 -9.04
C ALA A 286 19.17 4.16 -9.90
N TRP A 287 18.27 3.39 -9.28
CA TRP A 287 17.19 2.71 -10.00
C TRP A 287 16.19 3.71 -10.59
N LYS A 288 15.90 4.74 -9.80
CA LYS A 288 15.06 5.88 -10.16
C LYS A 288 15.78 7.18 -9.88
N GLN A 289 15.51 8.19 -10.69
CA GLN A 289 16.12 9.52 -10.59
C GLN A 289 15.15 10.52 -9.99
N TRP A 290 15.72 11.49 -9.27
CA TRP A 290 15.04 12.69 -8.82
C TRP A 290 15.23 13.82 -9.85
N PRO A 291 14.24 14.71 -10.09
CA PRO A 291 12.91 14.77 -9.48
C PRO A 291 11.90 13.79 -10.08
N GLY A 292 10.93 13.37 -9.26
CA GLY A 292 9.73 12.67 -9.72
C GLY A 292 9.82 11.14 -9.81
N MET A 293 10.90 10.51 -9.31
CA MET A 293 11.04 9.04 -9.26
C MET A 293 10.89 8.37 -10.64
N VAL A 294 11.42 9.03 -11.67
CA VAL A 294 11.46 8.51 -13.04
C VAL A 294 12.51 7.41 -13.18
N ASN A 295 12.28 6.43 -14.05
CA ASN A 295 13.22 5.34 -14.27
C ASN A 295 14.55 5.89 -14.81
N ASN A 296 15.67 5.37 -14.31
CA ASN A 296 16.99 5.70 -14.85
C ASN A 296 17.20 4.95 -16.19
N PRO A 297 17.29 5.63 -17.34
CA PRO A 297 17.47 4.96 -18.63
C PRO A 297 18.84 4.28 -18.78
N ASN A 298 19.82 4.68 -17.96
CA ASN A 298 21.19 4.16 -18.01
C ASN A 298 21.45 3.09 -16.93
N PHE A 299 20.42 2.68 -16.17
CA PHE A 299 20.58 1.80 -15.02
C PHE A 299 21.33 0.50 -15.38
N ASP A 300 20.95 -0.14 -16.48
CA ASP A 300 21.53 -1.42 -16.89
C ASP A 300 23.04 -1.32 -17.16
N ASP A 301 23.46 -0.25 -17.84
CA ASP A 301 24.87 -0.02 -18.20
C ASP A 301 25.69 0.41 -16.99
N GLU A 302 25.15 1.30 -16.16
CA GLU A 302 25.77 1.75 -14.90
C GLU A 302 25.94 0.57 -13.93
N LEU A 303 24.96 -0.33 -13.84
CA LEU A 303 25.00 -1.49 -12.96
C LEU A 303 26.07 -2.49 -13.43
N LYS A 304 26.13 -2.79 -14.73
CA LYS A 304 27.18 -3.67 -15.30
C LYS A 304 28.58 -3.10 -15.12
N ALA A 305 28.73 -1.78 -15.21
CA ALA A 305 30.00 -1.12 -14.94
C ALA A 305 30.39 -1.17 -13.46
N ALA A 306 29.40 -1.06 -12.56
CA ALA A 306 29.61 -1.09 -11.12
C ALA A 306 29.91 -2.49 -10.56
N VAL A 307 29.37 -3.56 -11.17
CA VAL A 307 29.51 -4.94 -10.67
C VAL A 307 30.41 -5.77 -11.58
N PRO A 308 31.68 -6.02 -11.21
CA PRO A 308 32.58 -6.85 -11.99
C PRO A 308 32.06 -8.28 -12.14
N ALA A 309 32.39 -8.92 -13.26
CA ALA A 309 32.02 -10.31 -13.52
C ALA A 309 32.45 -11.24 -12.37
N GLY A 310 31.53 -12.10 -11.92
CA GLY A 310 31.75 -13.04 -10.82
C GLY A 310 31.62 -12.46 -9.41
N LYS A 311 31.30 -11.17 -9.26
CA LYS A 311 30.91 -10.57 -7.97
C LYS A 311 29.40 -10.58 -7.80
N LYS A 312 28.97 -10.65 -6.54
CA LYS A 312 27.56 -10.49 -6.16
C LYS A 312 27.15 -9.02 -6.22
N ALA A 313 26.01 -8.71 -6.83
CA ALA A 313 25.39 -7.40 -6.74
C ALA A 313 24.53 -7.33 -5.47
N LEU A 314 24.91 -6.50 -4.50
CA LEU A 314 24.20 -6.36 -3.22
C LEU A 314 23.42 -5.04 -3.26
N LEU A 315 22.13 -5.11 -3.55
CA LEU A 315 21.34 -3.93 -3.87
C LEU A 315 20.70 -3.35 -2.62
N LEU A 316 21.09 -2.12 -2.30
CA LEU A 316 20.61 -1.35 -1.17
C LEU A 316 19.67 -0.24 -1.65
N CYS A 317 18.43 -0.23 -1.17
CA CYS A 317 17.57 0.95 -1.30
C CYS A 317 17.26 1.55 0.07
N ARG A 318 16.22 2.39 0.18
CA ARG A 318 15.86 3.03 1.46
C ARG A 318 15.28 2.05 2.48
N SER A 319 14.44 1.12 2.03
CA SER A 319 13.62 0.23 2.87
C SER A 319 13.69 -1.25 2.50
N GLY A 320 14.48 -1.62 1.48
CA GLY A 320 14.53 -2.98 0.92
C GLY A 320 13.49 -3.24 -0.17
N VAL A 321 12.56 -2.31 -0.44
CA VAL A 321 11.49 -2.47 -1.43
C VAL A 321 11.97 -2.24 -2.87
N ARG A 322 12.53 -1.06 -3.16
CA ARG A 322 12.97 -0.70 -4.53
C ARG A 322 14.11 -1.59 -5.04
N SER A 323 14.93 -2.09 -4.12
CA SER A 323 16.02 -3.00 -4.42
C SER A 323 15.55 -4.37 -4.92
N ILE A 324 14.31 -4.80 -4.64
CA ILE A 324 13.73 -6.01 -5.25
C ILE A 324 13.58 -5.83 -6.76
N ALA A 325 12.95 -4.73 -7.20
CA ALA A 325 12.78 -4.46 -8.63
C ALA A 325 14.13 -4.34 -9.35
N ALA A 326 15.09 -3.65 -8.72
CA ALA A 326 16.46 -3.56 -9.22
C ALA A 326 17.16 -4.93 -9.27
N ALA A 327 16.90 -5.84 -8.30
CA ALA A 327 17.51 -7.17 -8.24
C ALA A 327 16.97 -8.10 -9.32
N LYS A 328 15.65 -8.05 -9.57
CA LYS A 328 15.02 -8.75 -10.70
C LYS A 328 15.63 -8.28 -12.02
N ARG A 329 15.74 -6.96 -12.22
CA ARG A 329 16.38 -6.43 -13.43
C ARG A 329 17.84 -6.85 -13.55
N ALA A 330 18.60 -6.81 -12.46
CA ALA A 330 19.99 -7.27 -12.45
C ALA A 330 20.12 -8.76 -12.84
N ALA A 331 19.20 -9.61 -12.35
CA ALA A 331 19.15 -11.03 -12.71
C ALA A 331 18.84 -11.24 -14.20
N GLU A 332 17.92 -10.47 -14.78
CA GLU A 332 17.65 -10.46 -16.23
C GLU A 332 18.89 -10.08 -17.06
N LEU A 333 19.77 -9.24 -16.50
CA LEU A 333 21.05 -8.86 -17.11
C LEU A 333 22.17 -9.90 -16.90
N GLY A 334 21.87 -11.00 -16.20
CA GLY A 334 22.81 -12.10 -15.94
C GLY A 334 23.69 -11.92 -14.69
N LEU A 335 23.36 -10.97 -13.79
CA LEU A 335 24.11 -10.76 -12.55
C LEU A 335 23.56 -11.64 -11.41
N GLU A 336 24.45 -12.14 -10.55
CA GLU A 336 24.08 -12.76 -9.27
C GLU A 336 23.68 -11.64 -8.28
N ALA A 337 22.38 -11.31 -8.24
CA ALA A 337 21.87 -10.14 -7.54
C ALA A 337 21.01 -10.47 -6.32
N TYR A 338 21.29 -9.76 -5.23
CA TYR A 338 20.62 -9.90 -3.93
C TYR A 338 20.00 -8.58 -3.51
N ASN A 339 18.80 -8.67 -2.94
CA ASN A 339 18.14 -7.56 -2.27
C ASN A 339 18.58 -7.50 -0.80
N ILE A 340 18.97 -6.33 -0.32
CA ILE A 340 19.27 -6.12 1.10
C ILE A 340 17.97 -5.75 1.83
N LEU A 341 17.55 -6.65 2.70
CA LEU A 341 16.35 -6.51 3.51
C LEU A 341 16.45 -5.29 4.43
N GLU A 342 15.30 -4.67 4.70
CA GLU A 342 15.14 -3.44 5.49
C GLU A 342 15.83 -2.19 4.88
N GLY A 343 16.68 -2.35 3.88
CA GLY A 343 17.38 -1.27 3.21
C GLY A 343 18.24 -0.43 4.14
N PHE A 344 18.43 0.84 3.79
CA PHE A 344 19.29 1.76 4.54
C PHE A 344 18.68 2.21 5.87
N GLU A 345 17.40 2.58 5.89
CA GLU A 345 16.75 3.19 7.07
C GLU A 345 15.84 2.25 7.86
N GLY A 346 15.54 1.06 7.35
CA GLY A 346 14.57 0.18 7.97
C GLY A 346 13.14 0.69 7.83
N ASP A 347 12.23 0.04 8.53
CA ASP A 347 10.80 0.31 8.49
C ASP A 347 10.41 1.57 9.26
N PRO A 348 9.27 2.21 8.92
CA PRO A 348 8.72 3.26 9.74
C PRO A 348 8.28 2.70 11.11
N ASP A 349 8.49 3.48 12.17
CA ASP A 349 7.90 3.22 13.48
C ASP A 349 6.41 3.57 13.51
N GLY A 350 5.75 3.39 14.67
CA GLY A 350 4.34 3.73 14.85
C GLY A 350 4.01 5.23 14.75
N GLN A 351 4.99 6.09 14.51
CA GLN A 351 4.84 7.51 14.19
C GLN A 351 5.21 7.84 12.74
N ALA A 352 5.29 6.81 11.88
CA ALA A 352 5.73 6.91 10.48
C ALA A 352 7.16 7.44 10.30
N GLN A 353 8.04 7.31 11.30
CA GLN A 353 9.45 7.75 11.24
C GLN A 353 10.39 6.57 10.98
N ARG A 354 11.27 6.68 9.99
CA ARG A 354 12.30 5.67 9.70
C ARG A 354 13.57 5.86 10.53
N GLY A 355 14.43 4.84 10.57
CA GLY A 355 15.71 4.85 11.28
C GLY A 355 15.65 4.34 12.72
N ARG A 356 14.50 3.81 13.15
CA ARG A 356 14.29 3.27 14.51
C ARG A 356 13.96 1.78 14.55
N LYS A 357 13.66 1.17 13.41
CA LYS A 357 13.25 -0.24 13.30
C LYS A 357 13.96 -0.89 12.11
N GLY A 358 14.99 -1.69 12.39
CA GLY A 358 15.79 -2.39 11.38
C GLY A 358 16.64 -1.48 10.49
N GLY A 359 17.22 -2.07 9.44
CA GLY A 359 17.96 -1.37 8.40
C GLY A 359 19.44 -1.12 8.70
N TRP A 360 20.20 -0.87 7.64
CA TRP A 360 21.66 -0.72 7.67
C TRP A 360 22.15 0.24 8.75
N ARG A 361 21.47 1.39 8.91
CA ARG A 361 21.81 2.42 9.90
C ARG A 361 21.67 1.93 11.33
N LEU A 362 20.60 1.18 11.63
CA LEU A 362 20.34 0.69 12.98
C LEU A 362 21.18 -0.55 13.32
N SER A 363 21.62 -1.30 12.30
CA SER A 363 22.53 -2.45 12.47
C SER A 363 23.96 -2.07 12.87
N GLY A 364 24.28 -0.78 13.05
CA GLY A 364 25.62 -0.31 13.44
C GLY A 364 26.68 -0.49 12.35
N LEU A 365 26.26 -0.69 11.10
CA LEU A 365 27.15 -0.84 9.94
C LEU A 365 27.66 0.51 9.44
N PRO A 366 28.75 0.56 8.64
CA PRO A 366 29.32 1.83 8.21
C PRO A 366 28.34 2.65 7.36
N TRP A 367 28.14 3.91 7.75
CA TRP A 367 27.44 4.91 6.95
C TRP A 367 27.92 6.31 7.35
N ARG A 368 27.64 7.30 6.50
CA ARG A 368 27.90 8.72 6.78
C ARG A 368 26.66 9.54 6.46
N GLN A 369 26.39 10.52 7.33
CA GLN A 369 25.51 11.62 6.97
C GLN A 369 26.25 12.49 5.95
N SER A 370 25.56 12.82 4.85
CA SER A 370 26.09 13.70 3.80
C SER A 370 26.30 15.13 4.26
#